data_AF-A0A1J3CB15-F1
#
_entry.id   AF-A0A1J3CB15-F1
#
_cell.length_a   1.000
_cell.length_b   1.000
_cell.length_c   1.000
_cell.angle_alpha   90.00
_cell.angle_beta   90.00
_cell.angle_gamma   90.00
#
_symmetry.space_group_name_H-M   'P 1'
#
loop_
_entity.id
_entity.type
_entity.pdbx_description
1 polymer ?
#
loop_
_entity_poly.entity_id
_entity_poly.type
_entity_poly.pdbx_seq_one_letter_code
_entity_poly.pdbx_strand_id
1 'polypeptide(L)'
;DTLLQGQYLKDGQELVSAFNIFRLKFFSYENSSNRYLGIWYNNLYLNLNDIQDRAVWIANRNNPIPERSGSLKVDSLGRLRILRGASSLLDLSSTQTTGNTTLKLLHSGNLQLQEMNPDGSVKRVLWQSFDYPTDTLLPGMKL
;
A
#
# COMPACT_ATOMS: atom_id res chain seq x y z
N ASP A 1 -1.68 -4.73 -10.09
CA ASP A 1 -2.13 -3.55 -9.32
C ASP A 1 -3.06 -3.88 -8.15
N THR A 2 -3.48 -5.14 -7.99
CA THR A 2 -4.55 -5.51 -7.05
C THR A 2 -4.13 -6.64 -6.09
N LEU A 3 -4.57 -6.56 -4.84
CA LEU A 3 -4.43 -7.60 -3.80
C LEU A 3 -5.83 -7.92 -3.24
N LEU A 4 -6.25 -9.18 -3.36
CA LEU A 4 -7.61 -9.62 -3.00
C LEU A 4 -7.73 -9.98 -1.52
N GLN A 5 -8.95 -10.02 -1.01
CA GLN A 5 -9.25 -10.53 0.33
C GLN A 5 -8.63 -11.91 0.59
N GLY A 6 -8.01 -12.06 1.77
CA GLY A 6 -7.26 -13.24 2.18
C GLY A 6 -5.82 -13.29 1.66
N GLN A 7 -5.46 -12.48 0.66
CA GLN A 7 -4.11 -12.46 0.10
C GLN A 7 -3.16 -11.54 0.89
N TYR A 8 -1.87 -11.76 0.66
CA TYR A 8 -0.79 -10.97 1.22
C TYR A 8 0.22 -10.57 0.15
N LEU A 9 0.83 -9.40 0.34
CA LEU A 9 2.05 -8.96 -0.33
C LEU A 9 3.20 -9.07 0.67
N LYS A 10 4.12 -10.02 0.44
CA LYS A 10 5.30 -10.22 1.29
C LYS A 10 6.42 -9.25 0.93
N ASP A 11 7.32 -9.03 1.87
CA ASP A 11 8.59 -8.38 1.59
C ASP A 11 9.33 -9.10 0.43
N GLY A 12 9.88 -8.33 -0.50
CA GLY A 12 10.45 -8.79 -1.78
C GLY A 12 9.45 -8.87 -2.93
N GLN A 13 8.15 -8.74 -2.67
CA GLN A 13 7.12 -8.61 -3.71
C GLN A 13 6.72 -7.15 -3.91
N GLU A 14 6.18 -6.85 -5.10
CA GLU A 14 5.71 -5.51 -5.45
C GLU A 14 4.28 -5.58 -6.01
N LEU A 15 3.51 -4.52 -5.75
CA LEU A 15 2.22 -4.29 -6.38
C LEU A 15 2.34 -3.08 -7.30
N VAL A 16 2.24 -3.30 -8.61
CA VAL A 16 2.44 -2.24 -9.62
C VAL A 16 1.11 -1.73 -10.14
N SER A 17 0.91 -0.42 -10.19
CA SER A 17 -0.33 0.24 -10.65
C SER A 17 -0.62 -0.05 -12.11
N ALA A 18 -1.87 0.18 -12.54
CA ALA A 18 -2.19 0.25 -13.96
C ALA A 18 -1.24 1.25 -14.66
N PHE A 19 -0.79 0.88 -15.87
CA PHE A 19 0.20 1.61 -16.68
C PHE A 19 1.62 1.69 -16.11
N ASN A 20 1.95 0.95 -15.04
CA ASN A 20 3.29 0.90 -14.47
C ASN A 20 3.82 2.25 -13.95
N ILE A 21 2.97 3.20 -13.56
CA ILE A 21 3.39 4.53 -13.08
C ILE A 21 3.88 4.47 -11.63
N PHE A 22 3.15 3.76 -10.76
CA PHE A 22 3.47 3.61 -9.35
C PHE A 22 3.68 2.15 -8.97
N ARG A 23 4.50 1.91 -7.94
CA ARG A 23 4.67 0.60 -7.31
C ARG A 23 4.61 0.72 -5.79
N LEU A 24 3.97 -0.24 -5.15
CA LEU A 24 3.94 -0.42 -3.71
C LEU A 24 4.88 -1.58 -3.35
N LYS A 25 5.83 -1.34 -2.46
CA LYS A 25 6.83 -2.33 -2.04
C LYS A 25 7.37 -2.08 -0.64
N PHE A 26 7.97 -3.12 -0.07
CA PHE A 26 8.79 -2.98 1.13
C PHE A 26 10.20 -2.49 0.77
N PHE A 27 10.74 -1.58 1.56
CA PHE A 27 12.08 -1.01 1.37
C PHE A 27 12.74 -0.72 2.73
N SER A 28 14.03 -0.42 2.69
CA SER A 28 14.83 0.05 3.83
C SER A 28 15.57 1.31 3.42
N TYR A 29 15.80 2.22 4.38
CA TYR A 29 16.74 3.31 4.19
C TYR A 29 18.18 2.79 4.20
N GLU A 30 19.12 3.59 3.67
CA GLU A 30 20.54 3.28 3.74
C GLU A 30 20.97 3.01 5.19
N ASN A 31 21.84 2.02 5.37
CA ASN A 31 22.41 1.62 6.68
C ASN A 31 21.38 1.19 7.74
N SER A 32 20.16 0.80 7.35
CA SER A 32 19.15 0.26 8.26
C SER A 32 18.57 -1.05 7.75
N SER A 33 18.35 -2.02 8.65
CA SER A 33 17.56 -3.23 8.34
C SER A 33 16.06 -3.05 8.57
N ASN A 34 15.64 -1.87 9.05
CA ASN A 34 14.24 -1.55 9.24
C ASN A 34 13.51 -1.47 7.90
N ARG A 35 12.36 -2.15 7.83
CA ARG A 35 11.51 -2.23 6.66
C ARG A 35 10.29 -1.32 6.79
N TYR A 36 10.00 -0.67 5.69
CA TYR A 36 8.88 0.23 5.50
C TYR A 36 8.12 -0.18 4.25
N LEU A 37 6.79 -0.13 4.31
CA LEU A 37 5.93 -0.26 3.15
C LEU A 37 5.68 1.13 2.56
N GLY A 38 6.02 1.32 1.30
CA GLY A 38 5.83 2.61 0.64
C GLY A 38 5.43 2.51 -0.82
N ILE A 39 4.87 3.62 -1.31
CA ILE A 39 4.53 3.83 -2.72
C ILE A 39 5.64 4.64 -3.35
N TRP A 40 6.04 4.26 -4.55
CA TRP A 40 7.14 4.83 -5.32
C TRP A 40 6.67 5.09 -6.74
N TYR A 41 7.27 6.07 -7.41
CA TYR A 41 7.24 6.10 -8.85
C TYR A 41 8.03 4.91 -9.42
N ASN A 42 7.61 4.42 -10.57
CA ASN A 42 8.34 3.42 -11.30
C ASN A 42 9.38 4.08 -12.22
N ASN A 43 10.56 3.45 -12.32
CA ASN A 43 11.73 4.04 -12.98
C ASN A 43 11.53 4.30 -14.48
N LEU A 44 10.54 3.67 -15.12
CA LEU A 44 10.27 3.82 -16.55
C LEU A 44 9.68 5.19 -16.95
N TYR A 45 9.15 5.97 -16.00
CA TYR A 45 8.41 7.20 -16.31
C TYR A 45 9.10 8.50 -15.85
N LEU A 46 10.22 8.43 -15.13
CA LEU A 46 10.89 9.61 -14.59
C LEU A 46 12.37 9.60 -14.98
N ASN A 47 12.81 10.62 -15.73
CA ASN A 47 14.23 10.92 -15.96
C ASN A 47 14.84 11.73 -14.79
N LEU A 48 14.16 11.76 -13.64
CA LEU A 48 14.53 12.58 -12.48
C LEU A 48 15.08 11.67 -11.38
N ASN A 49 16.40 11.63 -11.26
CA ASN A 49 17.11 10.76 -10.33
C ASN A 49 16.69 10.99 -8.86
N ASP A 50 16.38 12.23 -8.47
CA ASP A 50 16.01 12.56 -7.08
C ASP A 50 14.63 12.04 -6.64
N ILE A 51 13.67 11.89 -7.56
CA ILE A 51 12.32 11.40 -7.21
C ILE A 51 12.29 9.87 -7.24
N GLN A 52 13.15 9.23 -8.03
CA GLN A 52 13.24 7.78 -8.13
C GLN A 52 13.67 7.11 -6.82
N ASP A 53 14.49 7.80 -6.02
CA ASP A 53 15.05 7.29 -4.77
C ASP A 53 14.22 7.64 -3.53
N ARG A 54 13.03 8.22 -3.69
CA ARG A 54 12.13 8.55 -2.57
C ARG A 54 10.73 7.94 -2.70
N ALA A 55 10.27 7.30 -1.62
CA ALA A 55 8.88 6.94 -1.44
C ALA A 55 7.99 8.20 -1.39
N VAL A 56 6.93 8.24 -2.18
CA VAL A 56 5.92 9.32 -2.17
C VAL A 56 4.88 9.14 -1.06
N TRP A 57 4.77 7.94 -0.51
CA TRP A 57 3.92 7.62 0.63
C TRP A 57 4.51 6.46 1.42
N ILE A 58 4.40 6.49 2.75
CA ILE A 58 4.94 5.47 3.66
C ILE A 58 3.89 5.10 4.71
N ALA A 59 3.47 3.83 4.71
CA ALA A 59 2.39 3.34 5.57
C ALA A 59 2.76 3.30 7.06
N ASN A 60 3.95 2.80 7.36
CA ASN A 60 4.41 2.48 8.71
C ASN A 60 5.63 3.33 9.11
N ARG A 61 5.63 4.62 8.75
CA ARG A 61 6.73 5.55 9.05
C ARG A 61 7.15 5.55 10.52
N ASN A 62 6.18 5.53 11.42
CA ASN A 62 6.43 5.56 12.88
C ASN A 62 6.55 4.17 13.50
N ASN A 63 6.29 3.10 12.73
CA ASN A 63 6.27 1.71 13.18
C ASN A 63 7.10 0.82 12.24
N PRO A 64 8.44 1.00 12.19
CA PRO A 64 9.29 0.17 11.35
C PRO A 64 9.20 -1.32 11.70
N ILE A 65 9.41 -2.17 10.69
CA ILE A 65 9.47 -3.63 10.85
C ILE A 65 10.94 -4.04 10.88
N PRO A 66 11.46 -4.65 11.97
CA PRO A 66 12.82 -5.18 11.99
C PRO A 66 12.96 -6.32 10.99
N GLU A 67 14.03 -6.27 10.18
CA GLU A 67 14.39 -7.29 9.20
C GLU A 67 13.28 -7.59 8.17
N ARG A 68 13.51 -8.55 7.27
CA ARG A 68 12.59 -8.92 6.18
C ARG A 68 11.42 -9.80 6.63
N SER A 69 10.70 -9.35 7.66
CA SER A 69 9.54 -10.07 8.23
C SER A 69 8.19 -9.42 7.91
N GLY A 70 8.19 -8.36 7.09
CA GLY A 70 6.99 -7.59 6.76
C GLY A 70 6.06 -8.28 5.75
N SER A 71 4.76 -8.12 5.96
CA SER A 71 3.77 -8.38 4.91
C SER A 71 2.56 -7.45 5.03
N LEU A 72 1.99 -7.06 3.90
CA LEU A 72 0.71 -6.36 3.83
C LEU A 72 -0.37 -7.40 3.53
N LYS A 73 -1.48 -7.36 4.26
CA LYS A 73 -2.56 -8.34 4.13
C LYS A 73 -3.91 -7.65 4.06
N VAL A 74 -4.76 -8.12 3.15
CA VAL A 74 -6.21 -7.95 3.27
C VAL A 74 -6.71 -9.20 3.97
N ASP A 75 -7.09 -9.10 5.25
CA ASP A 75 -7.44 -10.28 6.03
C ASP A 75 -8.78 -10.89 5.60
N SER A 76 -9.12 -12.06 6.15
CA SER A 76 -10.36 -12.77 5.79
C SER A 76 -11.63 -12.00 6.16
N LEU A 77 -11.53 -10.96 7.01
CA LEU A 77 -12.63 -10.07 7.40
C LEU A 77 -12.63 -8.76 6.59
N GLY A 78 -11.76 -8.67 5.59
CA GLY A 78 -11.64 -7.53 4.69
C GLY A 78 -10.88 -6.33 5.27
N ARG A 79 -10.13 -6.51 6.36
CA ARG A 79 -9.32 -5.44 6.97
C ARG A 79 -7.95 -5.35 6.33
N LEU A 80 -7.41 -4.14 6.23
CA LEU A 80 -6.07 -3.89 5.70
C LEU A 80 -5.05 -3.76 6.82
N ARG A 81 -4.02 -4.61 6.80
CA ARG A 81 -3.06 -4.75 7.90
C ARG A 81 -1.63 -4.95 7.43
N ILE A 82 -0.69 -4.39 8.20
CA ILE A 82 0.72 -4.70 8.09
C ILE A 82 1.08 -5.67 9.23
N LEU A 83 1.72 -6.77 8.87
CA LEU A 83 2.15 -7.82 9.78
C LEU A 83 3.66 -7.83 9.93
N ARG A 84 4.12 -8.26 11.11
CA ARG A 84 5.50 -8.64 11.41
C ARG A 84 5.51 -10.14 11.72
N GLY A 85 5.98 -10.94 10.77
CA GLY A 85 5.84 -12.40 10.83
C GLY A 85 4.36 -12.81 10.89
N ALA A 86 3.98 -13.57 11.91
CA ALA A 86 2.59 -13.97 12.15
C ALA A 86 1.77 -12.94 12.96
N SER A 87 2.42 -11.91 13.52
CA SER A 87 1.79 -10.95 14.41
C SER A 87 1.32 -9.70 13.66
N SER A 88 0.15 -9.16 14.02
CA SER A 88 -0.29 -7.85 13.51
C SER A 88 0.59 -6.74 14.09
N LEU A 89 1.07 -5.85 13.24
CA LEU A 89 1.86 -4.69 13.64
C LEU A 89 1.03 -3.40 13.58
N LEU A 90 0.30 -3.19 12.48
CA LEU A 90 -0.46 -1.98 12.22
C LEU A 90 -1.74 -2.30 11.44
N ASP A 91 -2.87 -1.87 11.97
CA ASP A 91 -4.16 -1.91 11.27
C ASP A 91 -4.31 -0.58 10.51
N LEU A 92 -4.21 -0.62 9.17
CA LEU A 92 -4.42 0.55 8.31
C LEU A 92 -5.92 0.85 8.15
N SER A 93 -6.73 -0.21 8.09
CA SER A 93 -8.19 -0.13 8.13
C SER A 93 -8.73 -1.19 9.07
N SER A 94 -9.50 -0.77 10.07
CA SER A 94 -10.20 -1.63 11.02
C SER A 94 -11.63 -1.97 10.59
N THR A 95 -12.14 -1.31 9.53
CA THR A 95 -13.52 -1.45 9.06
C THR A 95 -13.74 -2.84 8.50
N GLN A 96 -14.59 -3.62 9.18
CA GLN A 96 -15.03 -4.93 8.69
C GLN A 96 -16.22 -4.78 7.76
N THR A 97 -16.30 -5.65 6.76
CA THR A 97 -17.44 -5.69 5.85
C THR A 97 -17.84 -7.14 5.56
N THR A 98 -19.11 -7.33 5.23
CA THR A 98 -19.65 -8.62 4.77
C THR A 98 -19.43 -8.82 3.27
N GLY A 99 -19.10 -7.76 2.53
CA GLY A 99 -18.77 -7.82 1.11
C GLY A 99 -17.31 -8.20 0.85
N ASN A 100 -17.01 -8.60 -0.39
CA ASN A 100 -15.63 -8.85 -0.81
C ASN A 100 -14.85 -7.54 -0.84
N THR A 101 -13.61 -7.59 -0.39
CA THR A 101 -12.70 -6.44 -0.39
C THR A 101 -11.51 -6.65 -1.31
N THR A 102 -11.08 -5.55 -1.91
CA THR A 102 -9.98 -5.51 -2.84
C THR A 102 -9.10 -4.30 -2.54
N LEU A 103 -7.82 -4.53 -2.33
CA LEU A 103 -6.83 -3.46 -2.26
C LEU A 103 -6.30 -3.19 -3.66
N LYS A 104 -6.38 -1.94 -4.12
CA LYS A 104 -5.98 -1.54 -5.47
C LYS A 104 -5.06 -0.32 -5.44
N LEU A 105 -3.92 -0.42 -6.13
CA LEU A 105 -3.03 0.71 -6.38
C LEU A 105 -3.43 1.38 -7.71
N LEU A 106 -4.03 2.56 -7.62
CA LEU A 106 -4.46 3.31 -8.80
C LEU A 106 -3.28 3.97 -9.52
N HIS A 107 -3.45 4.28 -10.80
CA HIS A 107 -2.45 4.99 -11.61
C HIS A 107 -2.17 6.42 -11.12
N SER A 108 -3.03 6.96 -10.26
CA SER A 108 -2.82 8.24 -9.56
C SER A 108 -1.83 8.12 -8.39
N GLY A 109 -1.46 6.89 -8.00
CA GLY A 109 -0.67 6.61 -6.81
C GLY A 109 -1.53 6.42 -5.55
N ASN A 110 -2.85 6.56 -5.65
CA ASN A 110 -3.74 6.30 -4.51
C ASN A 110 -3.93 4.79 -4.31
N LEU A 111 -3.50 4.28 -3.16
CA LEU A 111 -3.80 2.93 -2.69
C LEU A 111 -5.16 2.94 -1.98
N GLN A 112 -6.12 2.18 -2.49
CA GLN A 112 -7.48 2.12 -1.96
C GLN A 112 -7.86 0.72 -1.53
N LEU A 113 -8.46 0.58 -0.36
CA LEU A 113 -9.23 -0.60 0.02
C LEU A 113 -10.69 -0.37 -0.39
N GLN A 114 -11.19 -1.21 -1.30
CA GLN A 114 -12.51 -1.07 -1.91
C GLN A 114 -13.40 -2.24 -1.48
N GLU A 115 -14.64 -1.95 -1.10
CA GLU A 115 -15.69 -2.96 -0.99
C GLU A 115 -16.32 -3.14 -2.37
N MET A 116 -16.49 -4.40 -2.77
CA MET A 116 -16.96 -4.78 -4.10
C MET A 116 -18.40 -5.28 -4.05
N ASN A 117 -19.19 -4.94 -5.07
CA ASN A 117 -20.48 -5.56 -5.34
C ASN A 117 -20.27 -6.96 -5.96
N PRO A 118 -21.31 -7.83 -5.93
CA PRO A 118 -21.24 -9.16 -6.57
C PRO A 118 -20.94 -9.12 -8.07
N ASP A 119 -21.28 -8.05 -8.77
CA ASP A 119 -20.99 -7.83 -10.20
C ASP A 119 -19.54 -7.37 -10.47
N GLY A 120 -18.71 -7.22 -9.43
CA GLY A 120 -17.34 -6.76 -9.52
C GLY A 120 -17.16 -5.24 -9.58
N SER A 121 -18.24 -4.46 -9.52
CA SER A 121 -18.16 -2.99 -9.42
C SER A 121 -17.75 -2.55 -8.01
N VAL A 122 -17.11 -1.37 -7.91
CA VAL A 122 -16.76 -0.80 -6.61
C VAL A 122 -18.03 -0.27 -5.94
N LYS A 123 -18.39 -0.83 -4.79
CA LYS A 123 -19.52 -0.38 -3.97
C LYS A 123 -19.18 0.88 -3.20
N ARG A 124 -18.02 0.88 -2.53
CA ARG A 124 -17.48 2.04 -1.79
C ARG A 124 -15.99 1.88 -1.52
N VAL A 125 -15.32 3.00 -1.24
CA VAL A 125 -13.95 3.02 -0.72
C VAL A 125 -14.01 2.98 0.80
N LEU A 126 -13.36 1.98 1.40
CA LEU A 126 -13.30 1.77 2.86
C LEU A 126 -12.13 2.50 3.50
N TRP A 127 -11.03 2.65 2.77
CA TRP A 127 -9.81 3.32 3.21
C TRP A 127 -9.00 3.74 1.99
N GLN A 128 -8.26 4.85 2.07
CA GLN A 128 -7.34 5.26 1.01
C GLN A 128 -6.11 5.97 1.55
N SER A 129 -4.96 5.77 0.90
CA SER A 129 -3.69 6.39 1.27
C SER A 129 -3.70 7.93 1.18
N PHE A 130 -4.50 8.49 0.29
CA PHE A 130 -4.57 9.94 0.07
C PHE A 130 -5.15 10.71 1.27
N ASP A 131 -5.88 10.02 2.16
CA ASP A 131 -6.39 10.61 3.40
C ASP A 131 -5.31 10.66 4.51
N TYR A 132 -4.15 10.04 4.27
CA TYR A 132 -3.02 9.95 5.20
C TYR A 132 -1.71 10.34 4.49
N PRO A 133 -1.55 11.60 4.05
CA PRO A 133 -0.35 12.04 3.34
C PRO A 133 0.90 11.92 4.22
N THR A 134 2.07 11.82 3.57
CA THR A 134 3.38 11.88 4.25
C THR A 134 4.09 13.19 3.90
N ASP A 135 5.27 13.15 3.25
CA ASP A 135 6.00 14.38 2.88
C ASP A 135 5.74 14.85 1.45
N THR A 136 4.98 14.06 0.67
CA THR A 136 4.73 14.34 -0.75
C THR A 136 3.23 14.43 -0.99
N LEU A 137 2.81 15.52 -1.66
CA LEU A 137 1.45 15.68 -2.16
C LEU A 137 1.39 15.26 -3.63
N LEU A 138 0.62 14.21 -3.91
CA LEU A 138 0.33 13.77 -5.28
C LEU A 138 -0.92 14.50 -5.81
N PRO A 139 -1.04 14.68 -7.15
CA PRO A 139 -2.26 15.22 -7.74
C PRO A 139 -3.51 14.46 -7.29
N GLY A 140 -4.49 15.19 -6.76
CA GLY A 140 -5.75 14.64 -6.24
C GLY A 140 -5.78 14.40 -4.73
N MET A 141 -4.66 14.55 -4.02
CA MET A 141 -4.68 14.64 -2.54
C MET A 141 -5.38 15.94 -2.09
N LYS A 142 -6.02 15.89 -0.93
CA LYS A 142 -6.67 17.04 -0.30
C LYS A 142 -5.97 17.36 1.03
N LEU A 143 -5.82 18.64 1.33
CA LEU A 143 -5.33 19.17 2.60
C LEU A 143 -6.51 19.56 3.49
#